data_AF-A0ABD2QKK9-F1
#
_entry.id   AF-A0ABD2QKK9-F1
#
_cell.length_a   1.000
_cell.length_b   1.000
_cell.length_c   1.000
_cell.angle_alpha   90.00
_cell.angle_beta   90.00
_cell.angle_gamma   90.00
#
_symmetry.space_group_name_H-M   'P 1'
#
loop_
_entity.id
_entity.type
_entity.pdbx_description
1 polymer ?
#
loop_
_entity_poly.entity_id
_entity_poly.type
_entity_poly.pdbx_seq_one_letter_code
_entity_poly.pdbx_strand_id
1 'polypeptide(L)'
;MKKKREEKDGTANPARFMLRVPFLGDGNAAYLRQKTKATLSKAFPITRIQFIFLTSRLHSLNFKTPLPNSLRCNLVYRYKCLCGAEYLGHTGRSLGDRIAEHRSRSSSSINEHCTKEDSCSFDSNGFQNVYSPRVHGKIYSFSAKFRLVQESQGPRPVC
;
A
#
# COMPACT_ATOMS: atom_id res chain seq x y z
N MET A 1 73.30 21.90 -31.23
CA MET A 1 72.96 22.36 -29.86
C MET A 1 71.59 23.03 -29.93
N LYS A 2 70.53 22.74 -29.18
CA LYS A 2 70.15 21.76 -28.16
C LYS A 2 68.72 21.31 -28.52
N LYS A 3 68.45 20.01 -28.68
CA LYS A 3 67.09 19.49 -28.94
C LYS A 3 66.35 19.39 -27.59
N LYS A 4 65.37 20.27 -27.36
CA LYS A 4 64.49 20.24 -26.19
C LYS A 4 63.63 18.98 -26.27
N ARG A 5 63.81 18.04 -25.33
CA ARG A 5 62.90 16.89 -25.17
C ARG A 5 61.59 17.43 -24.61
N GLU A 6 60.52 17.37 -25.40
CA GLU A 6 59.16 17.51 -24.91
C GLU A 6 58.74 16.18 -24.30
N GLU A 7 58.53 16.20 -22.99
CA GLU A 7 57.93 15.13 -22.22
C GLU A 7 56.41 15.16 -22.50
N LYS A 8 55.92 14.16 -23.25
CA LYS A 8 54.48 13.98 -23.46
C LYS A 8 53.93 13.22 -22.27
N ASP A 9 53.36 13.96 -21.33
CA ASP A 9 52.53 13.45 -20.25
C ASP A 9 51.39 12.59 -20.85
N GLY A 10 51.33 11.33 -20.43
CA GLY A 10 50.44 10.32 -20.97
C GLY A 10 49.01 10.58 -20.51
N THR A 11 48.17 11.10 -21.39
CA THR A 11 46.73 11.23 -21.13
C THR A 11 46.09 9.84 -21.04
N ALA A 12 46.06 9.29 -19.82
CA ALA A 12 45.37 8.06 -19.50
C ALA A 12 43.88 8.19 -19.87
N ASN A 13 43.39 7.28 -20.70
CA ASN A 13 41.98 7.21 -21.10
C ASN A 13 41.11 7.01 -19.85
N PRO A 14 40.15 7.91 -19.55
CA PRO A 14 39.36 7.81 -18.33
C PRO A 14 38.55 6.51 -18.32
N ALA A 15 38.61 5.78 -17.20
CA ALA A 15 37.87 4.54 -17.02
C ALA A 15 36.36 4.80 -17.24
N ARG A 16 35.75 4.02 -18.14
CA ARG A 16 34.32 4.14 -18.47
C ARG A 16 33.50 3.20 -17.59
N PHE A 17 32.54 3.77 -16.86
CA PHE A 17 31.59 3.02 -16.05
C PHE A 17 30.21 3.04 -16.71
N MET A 18 29.68 1.86 -16.98
CA MET A 18 28.37 1.69 -17.60
C MET A 18 27.33 1.34 -16.55
N LEU A 19 26.39 2.24 -16.29
CA LEU A 19 25.29 2.01 -15.36
C LEU A 19 24.02 1.68 -16.14
N ARG A 20 23.58 0.43 -16.02
CA ARG A 20 22.32 -0.06 -16.59
C ARG A 20 21.19 0.20 -15.61
N VAL A 21 20.18 0.96 -16.02
CA VAL A 21 19.08 1.41 -15.14
C VAL A 21 17.75 1.16 -15.85
N PRO A 22 16.69 0.71 -15.15
CA PRO A 22 15.36 0.64 -15.74
C PRO A 22 14.86 2.02 -16.19
N PHE A 23 14.24 2.09 -17.36
CA PHE A 23 13.58 3.31 -17.84
C PHE A 23 12.23 3.50 -17.13
N LEU A 24 12.14 4.51 -16.28
CA LEU A 24 10.96 4.87 -15.46
C LEU A 24 10.26 6.13 -15.98
N GLY A 25 10.52 6.55 -17.22
CA GLY A 25 10.05 7.80 -17.81
C GLY A 25 11.11 8.91 -17.84
N ASP A 26 10.90 9.92 -18.71
CA ASP A 26 11.92 10.93 -19.03
C ASP A 26 12.33 11.81 -17.84
N GLY A 27 11.36 12.24 -17.04
CA GLY A 27 11.62 13.04 -15.83
C GLY A 27 12.48 12.29 -14.82
N ASN A 28 12.12 11.02 -14.53
CA ASN A 28 12.88 10.15 -13.63
C ASN A 28 14.29 9.86 -14.18
N ALA A 29 14.41 9.61 -15.48
CA ALA A 29 15.69 9.38 -16.13
C ALA A 29 16.60 10.61 -16.09
N ALA A 30 16.06 11.81 -16.31
CA ALA A 30 16.79 13.07 -16.19
C ALA A 30 17.26 13.32 -14.76
N TYR A 31 16.37 13.16 -13.77
CA TYR A 31 16.69 13.31 -12.35
C TYR A 31 17.80 12.34 -11.91
N LEU A 32 17.66 11.05 -12.25
CA LEU A 32 18.65 10.02 -11.94
C LEU A 32 20.00 10.36 -12.57
N ARG A 33 20.04 10.76 -13.84
CA ARG A 33 21.28 11.18 -14.51
C ARG A 33 21.93 12.34 -13.78
N GLN A 34 21.19 13.40 -13.48
CA GLN A 34 21.73 14.60 -12.84
C GLN A 34 22.29 14.28 -11.45
N LYS A 35 21.50 13.63 -10.59
CA LYS A 35 21.88 13.33 -9.21
C LYS A 35 23.03 12.33 -9.12
N THR A 36 22.97 11.27 -9.93
CA THR A 36 24.00 10.23 -9.95
C THR A 36 25.31 10.78 -10.52
N LYS A 37 25.26 11.59 -11.58
CA LYS A 37 26.44 12.27 -12.13
C LYS A 37 27.06 13.20 -11.09
N ALA A 38 26.27 14.04 -10.42
CA ALA A 38 26.76 14.97 -9.40
C ALA A 38 27.36 14.28 -8.16
N THR A 39 26.87 13.09 -7.81
CA THR A 39 27.38 12.32 -6.67
C THR A 39 28.65 11.57 -7.05
N LEU A 40 28.63 10.85 -8.18
CA LEU A 40 29.76 10.02 -8.59
C LEU A 40 30.93 10.85 -9.12
N SER A 41 30.71 12.03 -9.72
CA SER A 41 31.81 12.91 -10.14
C SER A 41 32.65 13.41 -8.96
N LYS A 42 32.05 13.51 -7.76
CA LYS A 42 32.76 13.85 -6.53
C LYS A 42 33.57 12.67 -5.99
N ALA A 43 33.02 11.47 -6.08
CA ALA A 43 33.68 10.26 -5.57
C ALA A 43 34.79 9.75 -6.51
N PHE A 44 34.62 9.90 -7.84
CA PHE A 44 35.51 9.33 -8.85
C PHE A 44 35.79 10.31 -10.00
N PRO A 45 36.73 11.26 -9.84
CA PRO A 45 36.96 12.35 -10.80
C PRO A 45 37.43 11.92 -12.19
N ILE A 46 38.12 10.78 -12.29
CA ILE A 46 38.76 10.29 -13.53
C ILE A 46 37.83 9.33 -14.31
N THR A 47 36.54 9.28 -13.95
CA THR A 47 35.61 8.30 -14.52
C THR A 47 34.54 8.94 -15.39
N ARG A 48 34.30 8.33 -16.55
CA ARG A 48 33.19 8.72 -17.44
C ARG A 48 32.04 7.75 -17.24
N ILE A 49 30.94 8.24 -16.67
CA ILE A 49 29.74 7.46 -16.41
C ILE A 49 28.81 7.52 -17.63
N GLN A 50 28.45 6.35 -18.16
CA GLN A 50 27.49 6.20 -19.24
C GLN A 50 26.23 5.52 -18.71
N PHE A 51 25.10 6.20 -18.82
CA PHE A 51 23.80 5.65 -18.45
C PHE A 51 23.21 4.90 -19.64
N ILE A 52 22.79 3.66 -19.40
CA ILE A 52 22.02 2.89 -20.36
C ILE A 52 20.66 2.62 -19.73
N PHE A 53 19.63 3.27 -20.28
CA PHE A 53 18.26 3.07 -19.85
C PHE A 53 17.68 1.86 -20.58
N LEU A 54 17.33 0.85 -19.82
CA LEU A 54 16.77 -0.39 -20.34
C LEU A 54 15.27 -0.42 -20.10
N THR A 55 14.52 -0.75 -21.14
CA THR A 55 13.09 -1.08 -21.06
C THR A 55 12.93 -2.50 -20.52
N SER A 56 13.36 -2.72 -19.27
CA SER A 56 13.06 -3.97 -18.57
C SER A 56 11.61 -3.94 -18.10
N ARG A 57 10.89 -5.05 -18.29
CA ARG A 57 9.62 -5.26 -17.58
C ARG A 57 9.97 -5.22 -16.10
N LEU A 58 9.52 -4.19 -15.39
CA LEU A 58 9.69 -4.08 -13.96
C LEU A 58 8.83 -5.17 -13.32
N HIS A 59 9.40 -6.36 -13.13
CA HIS A 59 8.71 -7.45 -12.46
C HIS A 59 8.36 -6.97 -11.03
N SER A 60 7.08 -6.66 -10.83
CA SER A 60 6.46 -6.34 -9.54
C SER A 60 7.04 -5.17 -8.74
N LEU A 61 7.46 -4.08 -9.39
CA LEU A 61 7.46 -2.80 -8.65
C LEU A 61 5.99 -2.44 -8.41
N ASN A 62 5.47 -2.85 -7.24
CA ASN A 62 4.16 -2.45 -6.75
C ASN A 62 4.18 -0.95 -6.45
N PHE A 63 4.13 -0.13 -7.51
CA PHE A 63 4.00 1.33 -7.41
C PHE A 63 2.63 1.76 -6.88
N LYS A 64 1.69 0.82 -6.77
CA LYS A 64 0.40 1.10 -6.15
C LYS A 64 0.58 1.12 -4.64
N THR A 65 0.54 2.31 -4.07
CA THR A 65 0.43 2.50 -2.63
C THR A 65 -0.80 1.73 -2.13
N PRO A 66 -0.69 0.91 -1.07
CA PRO A 66 -1.84 0.23 -0.51
C PRO A 66 -2.88 1.28 -0.09
N LEU A 67 -4.12 1.08 -0.53
CA LEU A 67 -5.20 2.02 -0.25
C LEU A 67 -5.63 1.85 1.23
N PRO A 68 -5.77 2.95 2.00
CA PRO A 68 -6.30 2.91 3.36
C PRO A 68 -7.65 2.17 3.41
N ASN A 69 -7.91 1.42 4.48
CA ASN A 69 -9.11 0.58 4.58
C ASN A 69 -10.42 1.35 4.40
N SER A 70 -10.49 2.60 4.88
CA SER A 70 -11.67 3.47 4.70
C SER A 70 -12.00 3.73 3.23
N LEU A 71 -11.00 3.75 2.34
CA LEU A 71 -11.17 4.02 0.92
C LEU A 71 -11.34 2.75 0.08
N ARG A 72 -11.26 1.56 0.69
CA ARG A 72 -11.41 0.29 -0.03
C ARG A 72 -12.88 -0.01 -0.30
N CYS A 73 -13.16 -0.51 -1.50
CA CYS A 73 -14.49 -0.92 -1.97
C CYS A 73 -14.54 -2.43 -2.23
N ASN A 74 -15.74 -2.98 -2.48
CA ASN A 74 -15.98 -4.39 -2.83
C ASN A 74 -15.33 -5.36 -1.82
N LEU A 75 -15.68 -5.19 -0.55
CA LEU A 75 -15.10 -5.97 0.55
C LEU A 75 -16.17 -6.44 1.52
N VAL A 76 -15.82 -7.49 2.26
CA VAL A 76 -16.56 -7.94 3.44
C VAL A 76 -15.88 -7.34 4.66
N TYR A 77 -16.64 -6.60 5.46
CA TYR A 77 -16.20 -6.05 6.73
C TYR A 77 -16.90 -6.74 7.89
N ARG A 78 -16.22 -6.69 9.04
CA ARG A 78 -16.77 -7.04 10.35
C ARG A 78 -16.83 -5.77 11.17
N TYR A 79 -17.96 -5.57 11.83
CA TYR A 79 -18.09 -4.61 12.91
C TYR A 79 -18.19 -5.38 14.23
N LYS A 80 -17.37 -5.02 15.21
CA LYS A 80 -17.43 -5.55 16.56
C LYS A 80 -17.81 -4.44 17.53
N CYS A 81 -18.93 -4.60 18.22
CA CYS A 81 -19.34 -3.69 19.28
C CYS A 81 -18.63 -4.03 20.60
N LEU A 82 -18.55 -3.06 21.50
CA LEU A 82 -17.97 -3.23 22.84
C LEU A 82 -18.72 -4.27 23.68
N CYS A 83 -20.02 -4.43 23.47
CA CYS A 83 -20.83 -5.47 24.12
C CYS A 83 -20.54 -6.89 23.61
N GLY A 84 -19.66 -7.06 22.62
CA GLY A 84 -19.32 -8.35 22.03
C GLY A 84 -20.19 -8.75 20.83
N ALA A 85 -21.25 -8.01 20.51
CA ALA A 85 -22.04 -8.24 19.31
C ALA A 85 -21.23 -7.99 18.03
N GLU A 86 -21.48 -8.80 17.01
CA GLU A 86 -20.75 -8.73 15.75
C GLU A 86 -21.66 -8.69 14.55
N TYR A 87 -21.27 -7.88 13.57
CA TYR A 87 -21.96 -7.72 12.30
C TYR A 87 -21.01 -7.97 11.15
N LEU A 88 -21.39 -8.86 10.23
CA LEU A 88 -20.67 -9.11 8.99
C LEU A 88 -21.46 -8.54 7.81
N GLY A 89 -20.85 -7.60 7.09
CA GLY A 89 -21.48 -6.93 5.95
C GLY A 89 -20.59 -6.93 4.72
N HIS A 90 -21.21 -6.97 3.54
CA HIS A 90 -20.54 -6.68 2.28
C HIS A 90 -20.84 -5.24 1.86
N THR A 91 -19.86 -4.55 1.27
CA THR A 91 -20.05 -3.23 0.66
C THR A 91 -19.42 -3.16 -0.72
N GLY A 92 -20.19 -2.69 -1.70
CA GLY A 92 -19.68 -2.29 -3.01
C GLY A 92 -19.12 -0.86 -3.03
N ARG A 93 -19.53 -0.02 -2.08
CA ARG A 93 -19.00 1.34 -1.87
C ARG A 93 -17.76 1.31 -0.97
N SER A 94 -17.13 2.47 -0.76
CA SER A 94 -16.01 2.55 0.18
C SER A 94 -16.46 2.17 1.59
N LEU A 95 -15.57 1.54 2.37
CA LEU A 95 -15.87 1.20 3.75
C LEU A 95 -16.20 2.44 4.59
N GLY A 96 -15.52 3.56 4.33
CA GLY A 96 -15.79 4.85 4.98
C GLY A 96 -17.22 5.34 4.75
N ASP A 97 -17.68 5.30 3.50
CA ASP A 97 -19.08 5.66 3.19
C ASP A 97 -20.06 4.74 3.92
N ARG A 98 -19.75 3.44 3.98
CA ARG A 98 -20.62 2.48 4.66
C ARG A 98 -20.67 2.69 6.17
N ILE A 99 -19.55 3.06 6.79
CA ILE A 99 -19.49 3.45 8.21
C ILE A 99 -20.35 4.70 8.45
N ALA A 100 -20.24 5.72 7.58
CA ALA A 100 -21.07 6.93 7.66
C ALA A 100 -22.57 6.63 7.48
N GLU A 101 -22.95 5.71 6.58
CA GLU A 101 -24.32 5.24 6.44
C GLU A 101 -24.82 4.57 7.72
N HIS A 102 -24.02 3.70 8.34
CA HIS A 102 -24.38 3.05 9.61
C HIS A 102 -24.50 4.05 10.77
N ARG A 103 -23.76 5.15 10.74
CA ARG A 103 -23.87 6.21 11.75
C ARG A 103 -25.12 7.07 11.58
N SER A 104 -25.50 7.37 10.33
CA SER A 104 -26.58 8.30 10.01
C SER A 104 -27.96 7.64 9.87
N ARG A 105 -28.02 6.37 9.47
CA ARG A 105 -29.29 5.65 9.28
C ARG A 105 -29.68 4.89 10.54
N SER A 106 -30.76 5.35 11.18
CA SER A 106 -31.38 4.69 12.32
C SER A 106 -31.89 3.29 12.01
N SER A 107 -32.27 3.00 10.76
CA SER A 107 -32.74 1.68 10.32
C SER A 107 -31.63 0.66 10.04
N SER A 108 -30.36 1.03 10.25
CA SER A 108 -29.27 0.09 10.04
C SER A 108 -29.09 -0.79 11.27
N SER A 109 -28.84 -2.09 11.08
CA SER A 109 -28.73 -3.04 12.21
C SER A 109 -27.66 -2.65 13.23
N ILE A 110 -26.57 -2.01 12.79
CA ILE A 110 -25.54 -1.48 13.70
C ILE A 110 -26.06 -0.30 14.50
N ASN A 111 -26.77 0.64 13.86
CA ASN A 111 -27.30 1.83 14.53
C ASN A 111 -28.38 1.46 15.54
N GLU A 112 -29.33 0.61 15.12
CA GLU A 112 -30.39 0.12 16.01
C GLU A 112 -29.81 -0.56 17.25
N HIS A 113 -28.80 -1.41 17.06
CA HIS A 113 -28.12 -2.07 18.19
C HIS A 113 -27.43 -1.06 19.12
N CYS A 114 -26.76 -0.06 18.56
CA CYS A 114 -26.06 0.96 19.35
C CYS A 114 -26.97 2.02 19.97
N THR A 115 -28.27 2.02 19.65
CA THR A 115 -29.24 3.01 20.18
C THR A 115 -30.27 2.39 21.11
N LYS A 116 -30.56 1.09 20.97
CA LYS A 116 -31.52 0.36 21.82
C LYS A 116 -30.90 -0.20 23.10
N GLU A 117 -29.61 -0.50 23.09
CA GLU A 117 -28.89 -1.12 24.21
C GLU A 117 -28.10 -0.05 24.99
N ASP A 118 -28.38 0.11 26.28
CA ASP A 118 -27.74 1.12 27.15
C ASP A 118 -26.21 0.94 27.29
N SER A 119 -25.71 -0.28 27.05
CA SER A 119 -24.27 -0.60 27.13
C SER A 119 -23.50 -0.40 25.81
N CYS A 120 -24.18 0.05 24.76
CA CYS A 120 -23.62 0.07 23.41
C CYS A 120 -23.49 1.50 22.89
N SER A 121 -22.34 1.79 22.27
CA SER A 121 -22.11 3.05 21.55
C SER A 121 -21.54 2.76 20.17
N PHE A 122 -21.93 3.53 19.18
CA PHE A 122 -21.36 3.43 17.84
C PHE A 122 -19.88 3.85 17.87
N ASP A 123 -18.99 2.94 17.46
CA ASP A 123 -17.56 3.20 17.33
C ASP A 123 -17.05 2.86 15.93
N SER A 124 -16.53 3.86 15.21
CA SER A 124 -15.95 3.63 13.88
C SER A 124 -14.72 2.71 13.91
N ASN A 125 -14.03 2.58 15.04
CA ASN A 125 -12.86 1.70 15.17
C ASN A 125 -13.25 0.21 15.27
N GLY A 126 -14.52 -0.10 15.55
CA GLY A 126 -15.05 -1.46 15.56
C GLY A 126 -15.05 -2.11 14.17
N PHE A 127 -14.82 -1.35 13.09
CA PHE A 127 -14.85 -1.83 11.71
C PHE A 127 -13.49 -2.37 11.25
N GLN A 128 -13.50 -3.61 10.77
CA GLN A 128 -12.33 -4.31 10.25
C GLN A 128 -12.63 -4.91 8.87
N ASN A 129 -11.69 -4.82 7.95
CA ASN A 129 -11.76 -5.52 6.67
C ASN A 129 -11.37 -6.99 6.88
N VAL A 130 -12.31 -7.91 6.63
CA VAL A 130 -12.09 -9.36 6.79
C VAL A 130 -11.71 -10.00 5.47
N TYR A 131 -12.28 -9.52 4.37
CA TYR A 131 -11.98 -10.06 3.05
C TYR A 131 -12.11 -9.00 1.97
N SER A 132 -11.07 -8.89 1.15
CA SER A 132 -11.07 -8.11 -0.08
C SER A 132 -10.65 -9.07 -1.20
N PRO A 133 -11.55 -9.43 -2.13
CA PRO A 133 -11.16 -10.21 -3.28
C PRO A 133 -10.07 -9.44 -4.02
N ARG A 134 -8.84 -9.96 -4.06
CA ARG A 134 -7.78 -9.42 -4.91
C ARG A 134 -8.26 -9.57 -6.36
N VAL A 135 -8.76 -8.48 -6.92
CA VAL A 135 -8.95 -8.13 -8.34
C VAL A 135 -8.84 -9.30 -9.34
N HIS A 136 -9.57 -10.39 -9.16
CA HIS A 136 -9.69 -11.50 -10.12
C HIS A 136 -11.16 -11.93 -10.18
N GLY A 137 -11.99 -11.02 -10.69
CA GLY A 137 -13.13 -11.34 -11.56
C GLY A 137 -14.27 -12.22 -11.02
N LYS A 138 -14.35 -12.53 -9.72
CA LYS A 138 -15.46 -13.32 -9.16
C LYS A 138 -16.30 -12.48 -8.20
N ILE A 139 -17.53 -12.21 -8.62
CA ILE A 139 -18.58 -11.58 -7.82
C ILE A 139 -19.15 -12.67 -6.91
N TYR A 140 -19.03 -12.51 -5.60
CA TYR A 140 -19.68 -13.41 -4.63
C TYR A 140 -20.91 -12.71 -4.05
N SER A 141 -22.08 -13.33 -4.19
CA SER A 141 -23.29 -12.91 -3.51
C SER A 141 -23.18 -13.30 -2.02
N PHE A 142 -23.12 -12.31 -1.13
CA PHE A 142 -23.09 -12.55 0.32
C PHE A 142 -24.40 -12.03 0.95
N SER A 143 -25.15 -12.92 1.59
CA SER A 143 -26.30 -12.59 2.42
C SER A 143 -25.81 -12.32 3.85
N ALA A 144 -25.89 -11.07 4.31
CA ALA A 144 -25.50 -10.70 5.66
C ALA A 144 -26.52 -11.23 6.69
N LYS A 145 -26.06 -11.99 7.68
CA LYS A 145 -26.85 -12.37 8.85
C LYS A 145 -26.23 -11.74 10.09
N PHE A 146 -27.03 -10.98 10.85
CA PHE A 146 -26.69 -10.57 12.21
C PHE A 146 -26.73 -11.85 13.07
N ARG A 147 -25.60 -12.24 13.66
CA ARG A 147 -25.56 -13.39 14.57
C ARG A 147 -25.23 -12.86 15.96
N LEU A 148 -26.22 -12.88 16.84
CA LEU A 148 -25.97 -12.82 18.28
C LEU A 148 -25.20 -14.10 18.64
N VAL A 149 -23.92 -13.97 19.00
CA VAL A 149 -23.23 -15.03 19.71
C VAL A 149 -23.73 -14.92 21.14
N GLN A 150 -24.76 -15.69 21.49
CA GLN A 150 -25.03 -15.93 22.90
C GLN A 150 -23.83 -16.72 23.43
N GLU A 151 -23.08 -16.12 24.35
CA GLU A 151 -22.18 -16.88 25.21
C GLU A 151 -23.06 -17.81 26.06
N SER A 152 -23.22 -19.05 25.63
CA SER A 152 -23.65 -20.10 26.54
C SER A 152 -22.50 -20.32 27.52
N GLN A 153 -22.62 -19.70 28.70
CA GLN A 153 -21.86 -20.06 29.90
C GLN A 153 -22.19 -21.53 30.23
N GLY A 154 -21.49 -22.47 29.58
CA GLY A 154 -21.38 -23.82 30.07
C GLY A 154 -20.48 -23.81 31.31
N PRO A 155 -20.79 -24.57 32.37
CA PRO A 155 -19.96 -24.59 33.56
C PRO A 155 -18.56 -25.08 33.19
N ARG A 156 -17.54 -24.32 33.61
CA ARG A 156 -16.14 -24.73 33.46
C ARG A 156 -15.95 -26.04 34.24
N PRO A 157 -15.26 -27.05 33.68
CA PRO A 157 -14.89 -28.22 34.46
C PRO A 157 -13.97 -27.73 35.60
N VAL A 158 -14.44 -27.93 36.83
CA VAL A 158 -13.60 -27.89 38.02
C VAL A 158 -12.78 -29.18 38.00
N CYS A 159 -11.50 -29.07 38.30
CA CYS A 159 -10.60 -30.21 38.50
C CYS A 159 -11.19 -31.25 39.46
#